data_AF-A0A7J2KES8-F1
#
_entry.id   AF-A0A7J2KES8-F1
#
_cell.length_a   1.000
_cell.length_b   1.000
_cell.length_c   1.000
_cell.angle_alpha   90.00
_cell.angle_beta   90.00
_cell.angle_gamma   90.00
#
_symmetry.space_group_name_H-M   'P 1'
#
loop_
_entity.id
_entity.type
_entity.pdbx_description
1 polymer ?
#
loop_
_entity_poly.entity_id
_entity_poly.type
_entity_poly.pdbx_seq_one_letter_code
_entity_poly.pdbx_strand_id
1 'polypeptide(L)'
;TTTIREFIISLTKMGIPYIASFTFGLAAQLIFSLSDEFEKIKNAQIARGLEVDRGNLFKRIKNYIPILIPFTVRSIELADEINLAINLKNFDPSIKRFYGDRGMNSTDYLLISLSLIFLSLSLIIRFGGLYDLSRIYF
;
A
#
# COMPACT_ATOMS: atom_id res chain seq x y z
N THR A 1 -8.06 8.58 0.38
CA THR A 1 -6.98 7.65 0.78
C THR A 1 -7.17 6.39 -0.05
N THR A 2 -6.19 6.02 -0.87
CA THR A 2 -6.30 4.83 -1.74
C THR A 2 -6.24 3.56 -0.88
N THR A 3 -7.17 2.64 -1.10
CA THR A 3 -7.15 1.35 -0.39
C THR A 3 -6.13 0.41 -1.04
N ILE A 4 -5.60 -0.55 -0.27
CA ILE A 4 -4.71 -1.61 -0.80
C ILE A 4 -5.37 -2.35 -1.98
N ARG A 5 -6.70 -2.49 -1.96
CA ARG A 5 -7.47 -3.08 -3.07
C ARG A 5 -7.41 -2.25 -4.35
N GLU A 6 -7.60 -0.93 -4.25
CA GLU A 6 -7.50 -0.01 -5.39
C GLU A 6 -6.08 0.03 -5.96
N PHE A 7 -5.07 -0.14 -5.12
CA PHE A 7 -3.68 -0.27 -5.54
C PHE A 7 -3.44 -1.54 -6.37
N ILE A 8 -3.95 -2.70 -5.90
CA ILE A 8 -3.87 -3.98 -6.64
C ILE A 8 -4.57 -3.90 -8.00
N ILE A 9 -5.74 -3.27 -8.04
CA ILE A 9 -6.51 -3.09 -9.28
C ILE A 9 -5.72 -2.21 -10.25
N SER A 10 -5.13 -1.12 -9.76
CA SER A 10 -4.27 -0.23 -10.56
C SER A 10 -3.07 -0.97 -11.15
N LEU A 11 -2.39 -1.82 -10.37
CA LEU A 11 -1.28 -2.65 -10.87
C LEU A 11 -1.72 -3.59 -11.99
N THR A 12 -2.89 -4.21 -11.84
CA THR A 12 -3.45 -5.10 -12.87
C THR A 12 -3.83 -4.33 -14.13
N LYS A 13 -4.37 -3.11 -13.99
CA LYS A 13 -4.67 -2.20 -15.11
C LYS A 13 -3.40 -1.74 -15.84
N MET A 14 -2.26 -1.67 -15.16
CA MET A 14 -0.95 -1.34 -15.74
C MET A 14 -0.30 -2.52 -16.51
N GLY A 15 -0.98 -3.66 -16.62
CA GLY A 15 -0.50 -4.82 -17.40
C GLY A 15 0.23 -5.89 -16.59
N ILE A 16 0.32 -5.74 -15.26
CA ILE A 16 0.92 -6.77 -14.40
C ILE A 16 -0.05 -7.97 -14.30
N PRO A 17 0.45 -9.23 -14.40
CA PRO A 17 -0.39 -10.41 -14.26
C PRO A 17 -1.19 -10.40 -12.95
N TYR A 18 -2.47 -10.80 -13.03
CA TYR A 18 -3.40 -10.78 -11.88
C TYR A 18 -2.83 -11.47 -10.65
N ILE A 19 -2.17 -12.63 -10.83
CA ILE A 19 -1.55 -13.38 -9.74
C ILE A 19 -0.49 -12.57 -9.01
N ALA A 20 0.37 -11.84 -9.74
CA ALA A 20 1.42 -11.03 -9.16
C ALA A 20 0.85 -9.82 -8.40
N SER A 21 -0.15 -9.14 -8.98
CA SER A 21 -0.86 -8.05 -8.30
C SER A 21 -1.56 -8.53 -7.03
N PHE A 22 -2.21 -9.69 -7.07
CA PHE A 22 -2.89 -10.30 -5.92
C PHE A 22 -1.91 -10.70 -4.82
N THR A 23 -0.82 -11.39 -5.16
CA THR A 23 0.22 -11.78 -4.20
C THR A 23 0.87 -10.56 -3.56
N PHE A 24 1.14 -9.50 -4.33
CA PHE A 24 1.65 -8.24 -3.78
C PHE A 24 0.66 -7.63 -2.78
N GLY A 25 -0.62 -7.59 -3.15
CA GLY A 25 -1.69 -7.12 -2.29
C GLY A 25 -1.81 -7.86 -0.97
N LEU A 26 -1.79 -9.19 -1.03
CA LEU A 26 -1.75 -10.05 0.15
C LEU A 26 -0.50 -9.78 0.98
N ALA A 27 0.69 -9.75 0.37
CA ALA A 27 1.95 -9.49 1.08
C ALA A 27 1.92 -8.15 1.82
N ALA A 28 1.44 -7.08 1.18
CA ALA A 28 1.28 -5.78 1.83
C ALA A 28 0.35 -5.86 3.04
N GLN A 29 -0.81 -6.51 2.91
CA GLN A 29 -1.73 -6.71 4.04
C GLN A 29 -1.08 -7.54 5.16
N LEU A 30 -0.29 -8.56 4.83
CA LEU A 30 0.41 -9.40 5.81
C LEU A 30 1.48 -8.63 6.58
N ILE A 31 2.21 -7.72 5.92
CA ILE A 31 3.18 -6.86 6.61
C ILE A 31 2.48 -6.03 7.69
N PHE A 32 1.34 -5.42 7.38
CA PHE A 32 0.57 -4.66 8.38
C PHE A 32 0.07 -5.55 9.51
N SER A 33 -0.50 -6.72 9.17
CA SER A 33 -0.98 -7.68 10.18
C SER A 33 0.14 -8.20 11.10
N LEU A 34 1.29 -8.55 10.54
CA LEU A 34 2.46 -9.02 11.29
C LEU A 34 3.08 -7.91 12.14
N SER A 35 3.02 -6.65 11.68
CA SER A 35 3.49 -5.52 12.48
C SER A 35 2.64 -5.36 13.75
N ASP A 36 1.32 -5.48 13.62
CA ASP A 36 0.41 -5.43 14.78
C ASP A 36 0.62 -6.61 15.73
N GLU A 37 0.83 -7.82 15.19
CA GLU A 37 1.19 -9.02 15.96
C GLU A 37 2.50 -8.82 16.73
N PHE A 38 3.53 -8.30 16.06
CA PHE A 38 4.82 -8.01 16.67
C PHE A 38 4.69 -7.01 17.82
N GLU A 39 3.96 -5.91 17.62
CA GLU A 39 3.72 -4.91 18.66
C GLU A 39 2.96 -5.49 19.86
N LYS A 40 1.93 -6.32 19.63
CA LYS A 40 1.21 -7.02 20.70
C LYS A 40 2.13 -7.91 21.52
N ILE A 41 2.94 -8.73 20.86
CA ILE A 41 3.89 -9.64 21.53
C ILE A 41 4.94 -8.84 22.30
N LYS A 42 5.52 -7.80 21.67
CA LYS A 42 6.50 -6.91 22.30
C LYS A 42 5.93 -6.28 23.58
N ASN A 43 4.74 -5.70 23.50
CA ASN A 43 4.08 -5.06 24.64
C ASN A 43 3.74 -6.06 25.75
N ALA A 44 3.33 -7.28 25.40
CA ALA A 44 3.10 -8.35 26.38
C ALA A 44 4.38 -8.75 27.11
N GLN A 45 5.52 -8.82 26.42
CA GLN A 45 6.79 -9.12 27.07
C GLN A 45 7.29 -7.96 27.93
N ILE A 46 7.11 -6.71 27.50
CA ILE A 46 7.41 -5.53 28.32
C ILE A 46 6.58 -5.56 29.61
N ALA A 47 5.29 -5.89 29.55
CA ALA A 47 4.43 -6.03 30.73
C ALA A 47 4.89 -7.15 31.68
N ARG A 48 5.58 -8.18 31.17
CA ARG A 48 6.23 -9.24 31.97
C ARG A 48 7.59 -8.83 32.54
N GLY A 49 8.01 -7.57 32.35
CA GLY A 49 9.27 -7.02 32.86
C GLY A 49 10.46 -7.17 31.91
N LEU A 50 10.24 -7.52 30.64
CA LEU A 50 11.32 -7.56 29.64
C LEU A 50 11.74 -6.13 29.25
N GLU A 51 12.97 -5.76 29.58
CA GLU A 51 13.55 -4.48 29.18
C GLU A 51 14.28 -4.61 27.84
N VAL A 52 13.58 -4.35 26.74
CA VAL A 52 14.09 -4.59 25.37
C VAL A 52 15.29 -3.69 25.02
N ASP A 53 15.28 -2.44 25.49
CA ASP A 53 16.28 -1.43 25.12
C ASP A 53 17.41 -1.24 26.14
N ARG A 54 17.46 -2.00 27.23
CA ARG A 54 18.48 -1.84 28.26
C ARG A 54 19.75 -2.66 27.98
N GLY A 55 20.90 -1.98 27.97
CA GLY A 55 22.23 -2.60 27.96
C GLY A 55 23.03 -2.31 26.69
N ASN A 56 24.16 -3.00 26.52
CA ASN A 56 24.97 -2.92 25.30
C ASN A 56 24.26 -3.60 24.12
N LEU A 57 24.77 -3.40 22.90
CA LEU A 57 24.17 -3.94 21.66
C LEU A 57 23.88 -5.45 21.74
N PHE A 58 24.83 -6.24 22.26
CA PHE A 58 24.67 -7.69 22.43
C PHE A 58 23.54 -8.06 23.40
N LYS A 59 23.43 -7.34 24.53
CA LYS A 59 22.35 -7.57 25.50
C LYS A 59 21.00 -7.20 24.91
N ARG A 60 20.91 -6.10 24.15
CA ARG A 60 19.68 -5.71 23.43
C ARG A 60 19.23 -6.78 22.45
N ILE A 61 20.15 -7.30 21.61
CA ILE A 61 19.84 -8.41 20.68
C ILE A 61 19.30 -9.62 21.44
N LYS A 62 19.94 -10.02 22.55
CA LYS A 62 19.46 -11.13 23.38
C LYS A 62 18.08 -10.87 23.98
N ASN A 63 17.80 -9.62 24.36
CA ASN A 63 16.49 -9.22 24.89
C ASN A 63 15.36 -9.27 23.85
N TYR A 64 15.66 -9.29 22.54
CA TYR A 64 14.64 -9.49 21.50
C TYR A 64 14.26 -10.97 21.29
N ILE A 65 15.09 -11.93 21.71
CA ILE A 65 14.83 -13.36 21.51
C ILE A 65 13.44 -13.80 22.05
N PRO A 66 13.01 -13.40 23.26
CA PRO A 66 11.69 -13.77 23.79
C PRO A 66 10.50 -13.20 23.01
N ILE A 67 10.72 -12.19 22.15
CA ILE A 67 9.72 -11.62 21.24
C ILE A 67 9.76 -12.35 19.89
N LEU A 68 10.97 -12.59 19.38
CA LEU A 68 11.17 -13.20 18.06
C LEU A 68 10.70 -14.65 17.98
N ILE A 69 10.91 -15.45 19.03
CA ILE A 69 10.47 -16.85 19.07
C ILE A 69 8.94 -16.95 18.89
N PRO A 70 8.10 -16.34 19.75
CA PRO A 70 6.65 -16.42 19.57
C PRO A 70 6.16 -15.76 18.28
N PHE A 71 6.77 -14.66 17.85
CA PHE A 71 6.43 -14.02 16.57
C PHE A 71 6.69 -14.93 15.37
N THR A 72 7.79 -15.70 15.41
CA THR A 72 8.13 -16.67 14.35
C THR A 72 7.13 -17.81 14.30
N VAL A 73 6.78 -18.39 15.46
CA VAL A 73 5.75 -19.45 15.54
C VAL A 73 4.43 -18.94 14.97
N ARG A 74 4.02 -17.72 15.37
CA ARG A 74 2.79 -17.11 14.88
C ARG A 74 2.79 -16.83 13.37
N SER A 75 3.95 -16.48 12.82
CA SER A 75 4.10 -16.29 11.37
C SER A 75 3.91 -17.59 10.58
N ILE A 76 4.35 -18.72 11.15
CA ILE A 76 4.14 -20.06 10.57
C ILE A 76 2.66 -20.43 10.62
N GLU A 77 2.00 -20.26 11.77
CA GLU A 77 0.55 -20.50 11.92
C GLU A 77 -0.26 -19.67 10.92
N LEU A 78 0.09 -18.40 10.76
CA LEU A 78 -0.57 -17.50 9.81
C LEU A 78 -0.42 -18.00 8.36
N ALA A 79 0.75 -18.53 7.99
CA ALA A 79 0.95 -19.08 6.66
C ALA A 79 0.03 -20.29 6.41
N ASP A 80 -0.13 -21.16 7.40
CA ASP A 80 -1.04 -22.31 7.33
C ASP A 80 -2.51 -21.87 7.28
N GLU A 81 -2.91 -20.89 8.09
CA GLU A 81 -4.25 -20.30 8.07
C GLU A 81 -4.60 -19.73 6.67
N ILE A 82 -3.65 -19.02 6.05
CA ILE A 82 -3.83 -18.45 4.70
C ILE A 82 -3.92 -19.56 3.65
N ASN A 83 -3.06 -20.57 3.74
CA ASN A 83 -3.07 -21.69 2.80
C ASN A 83 -4.41 -22.42 2.85
N LEU A 84 -4.88 -22.75 4.05
CA LEU A 84 -6.19 -23.36 4.27
C LEU A 84 -7.31 -22.47 3.74
N ALA A 85 -7.29 -21.16 4.01
CA ALA A 85 -8.30 -20.23 3.54
C ALA A 85 -8.36 -20.13 2.00
N ILE A 86 -7.19 -20.12 1.32
CA ILE A 86 -7.09 -20.10 -0.14
C ILE A 86 -7.69 -21.38 -0.74
N ASN A 87 -7.35 -22.55 -0.17
CA ASN A 87 -7.87 -23.83 -0.62
C ASN A 87 -9.38 -23.94 -0.42
N LEU A 88 -9.90 -23.52 0.75
CA LEU A 88 -11.34 -23.53 1.04
C LEU A 88 -12.13 -22.61 0.11
N LYS A 89 -11.54 -21.49 -0.31
CA LYS A 89 -12.17 -20.54 -1.23
C LYS A 89 -12.15 -21.00 -2.69
N ASN A 90 -11.54 -22.15 -3.00
CA ASN A 90 -11.26 -22.62 -4.36
C ASN A 90 -10.69 -21.48 -5.22
N PHE A 91 -9.65 -20.82 -4.70
CA PHE A 91 -9.01 -19.72 -5.41
C PHE A 91 -8.29 -20.26 -6.64
N ASP A 92 -8.78 -19.89 -7.82
CA ASP A 92 -8.15 -20.23 -9.09
C ASP A 92 -7.30 -19.05 -9.58
N PRO A 93 -5.97 -19.20 -9.65
CA PRO A 93 -5.05 -18.15 -10.10
C PRO A 93 -5.20 -17.80 -11.59
N SER A 94 -5.83 -18.66 -12.38
CA SER A 94 -6.03 -18.45 -13.82
C SER A 94 -7.22 -17.54 -14.14
N ILE A 95 -8.18 -17.41 -13.21
CA ILE A 95 -9.40 -16.64 -13.40
C ILE A 95 -9.17 -15.19 -12.95
N LYS A 96 -9.16 -14.25 -13.91
CA LYS A 96 -9.10 -12.81 -13.61
C LYS A 96 -10.42 -12.34 -13.00
N ARG A 97 -10.48 -12.26 -11.66
CA ARG A 97 -11.65 -11.73 -10.96
C ARG A 97 -11.52 -10.21 -10.78
N PHE A 98 -12.04 -9.45 -11.75
CA PHE A 98 -12.17 -7.99 -11.64
C PHE A 98 -13.44 -7.64 -10.84
N TYR A 99 -13.33 -7.57 -9.52
CA TYR A 99 -14.38 -6.98 -8.68
C TYR A 99 -14.00 -5.53 -8.38
N GLY A 100 -14.65 -4.59 -9.06
CA GLY A 100 -14.53 -3.16 -8.73
C GLY A 100 -14.17 -2.24 -9.89
N ASP A 101 -14.51 -2.59 -11.13
CA ASP A 101 -14.50 -1.59 -12.20
C ASP A 101 -15.70 -0.65 -12.02
N ARG A 102 -15.59 0.32 -11.11
CA ARG A 102 -16.40 1.53 -11.24
C ARG A 102 -15.80 2.27 -12.43
N GLY A 103 -16.43 2.13 -13.60
CA GLY A 103 -16.12 2.94 -14.76
C GLY A 103 -16.18 4.43 -14.40
N MET A 104 -15.32 5.24 -15.03
CA MET A 104 -15.30 6.69 -14.85
C MET A 104 -16.71 7.23 -15.04
N ASN A 105 -17.17 8.02 -14.07
CA ASN A 105 -18.51 8.58 -14.14
C ASN A 105 -18.49 9.76 -15.13
N SER A 106 -19.62 10.10 -15.76
CA SER A 106 -19.67 11.22 -16.73
C SER A 106 -19.20 12.55 -16.14
N THR A 107 -19.30 12.70 -14.81
CA THR A 107 -18.78 13.83 -14.05
C THR A 107 -17.25 13.92 -14.07
N ASP A 108 -16.54 12.79 -14.13
CA ASP A 108 -15.08 12.75 -14.13
C ASP A 108 -14.53 13.30 -15.45
N TYR A 109 -15.19 12.97 -16.57
CA TYR A 109 -14.84 13.52 -17.89
C TYR A 109 -15.07 15.03 -17.96
N LEU A 110 -16.17 15.54 -17.37
CA LEU A 110 -16.46 16.97 -17.34
C LEU A 110 -15.39 17.73 -16.52
N LEU A 111 -15.03 17.19 -15.34
CA LEU A 111 -13.99 17.76 -14.48
C LEU A 111 -12.60 17.78 -15.16
N ILE A 112 -12.22 16.69 -15.84
CA ILE A 112 -10.95 16.62 -16.59
C ILE A 112 -10.93 17.67 -17.70
N SER A 113 -12.01 17.76 -18.49
CA SER A 113 -12.11 18.76 -19.56
C SER A 113 -11.99 20.19 -19.02
N LEU A 114 -12.68 20.50 -17.92
CA LEU A 114 -12.64 21.84 -17.31
C LEU A 114 -11.23 22.19 -16.79
N SER A 115 -10.54 21.22 -16.18
CA SER A 115 -9.17 21.40 -15.68
C SER A 115 -8.16 21.70 -16.79
N LEU A 116 -8.28 21.01 -17.94
CA LEU A 116 -7.41 21.22 -19.11
C LEU A 116 -7.62 22.60 -19.74
N ILE A 117 -8.88 23.05 -19.81
CA ILE A 117 -9.22 24.39 -20.30
C ILE A 117 -8.58 25.46 -19.40
N PHE A 118 -8.72 25.30 -18.08
CA PHE A 118 -8.16 26.25 -17.12
C PHE A 118 -6.63 26.32 -17.19
N LEU A 119 -5.97 25.16 -17.33
CA LEU A 119 -4.52 25.07 -17.49
C LEU A 119 -4.06 25.70 -18.81
N SER A 120 -4.79 25.48 -19.90
CA SER A 120 -4.49 26.08 -21.21
C SER A 120 -4.63 27.61 -21.16
N LEU A 121 -5.69 28.10 -20.54
CA LEU A 121 -5.93 29.54 -20.37
C LEU A 121 -4.82 30.19 -19.51
N SER A 122 -4.41 29.51 -18.43
CA SER A 122 -3.30 29.97 -17.59
C SER A 122 -1.98 30.05 -18.36
N LEU A 123 -1.67 29.06 -19.19
CA LEU A 123 -0.47 29.09 -20.03
C LEU A 123 -0.53 30.22 -21.08
N ILE A 124 -1.69 30.43 -21.70
CA ILE A 124 -1.88 31.52 -22.67
C ILE A 124 -1.70 32.88 -21.99
N ILE A 125 -2.20 33.09 -20.77
CA ILE A 125 -2.01 34.35 -20.03
C ILE A 125 -0.55 34.52 -19.56
N ARG A 126 0.17 33.43 -19.32
CA ARG A 126 1.57 33.48 -18.89
C ARG A 126 2.55 33.76 -20.03
N PHE A 127 2.46 33.01 -21.13
CA PHE A 127 3.22 33.31 -22.35
C PHE A 127 2.76 34.64 -22.94
N GLY A 128 1.45 34.83 -22.91
CA GLY A 128 0.67 36.03 -22.58
C GLY A 128 1.37 37.32 -22.21
N GLY A 129 1.37 37.56 -20.90
CA GLY A 129 1.96 38.76 -20.33
C GLY A 129 3.46 38.88 -20.62
N LEU A 130 4.15 37.78 -20.95
CA LEU A 130 5.56 37.83 -21.35
C LEU A 130 5.75 38.47 -22.74
N TYR A 131 4.84 38.26 -23.70
CA TYR A 131 4.94 38.96 -25.00
C TYR A 131 4.61 40.45 -24.89
N ASP A 132 3.68 40.85 -24.01
CA ASP A 132 3.29 42.26 -23.85
C ASP A 132 4.35 43.07 -23.07
N LEU A 133 4.99 42.48 -22.05
CA LEU A 133 6.09 43.12 -21.31
C LEU A 133 7.35 43.33 -22.17
N SER A 134 7.60 42.46 -23.18
CA SER A 134 8.74 42.62 -24.10
C SER A 134 8.58 43.78 -25.10
N ARG A 135 7.36 44.28 -25.30
CA ARG A 135 7.04 45.37 -26.23
C ARG A 135 6.98 46.75 -25.57
N ILE A 136 6.94 46.81 -24.23
CA ILE A 136 6.87 48.07 -23.46
C ILE A 136 8.27 48.53 -23.00
N TYR A 137 9.27 47.62 -22.98
CA TYR A 137 10.65 47.92 -22.56
C TYR A 137 11.67 47.98 -23.72
N PHE A 138 11.24 47.92 -24.98
CA PHE A 138 12.08 48.15 -26.16
C PHE A 138 11.39 49.05 -27.18
#